data_AF-A0A9Q3IPZ0-F1
#
_entry.id   AF-A0A9Q3IPZ0-F1
#
_cell.length_a   1.000
_cell.length_b   1.000
_cell.length_c   1.000
_cell.angle_alpha   90.00
_cell.angle_beta   90.00
_cell.angle_gamma   90.00
#
_symmetry.space_group_name_H-M   'P 1'
#
loop_
_entity.id
_entity.type
_entity.pdbx_description
1 polymer ?
#
loop_
_entity_poly.entity_id
_entity_poly.type
_entity_poly.pdbx_seq_one_letter_code
_entity_poly.pdbx_strand_id
1 'polypeptide(L)'
;MLRKNRSAFAIGEEPLGKIRGHDIELYLDLERPYAPMLSRPPYLACLETRKEIEKHINELLDMDVTRNILHNEIVEITTPVLIT
;
A
#
# COMPACT_ATOMS: atom_id res chain seq x y z
N MET A 1 21.90 7.90 24.06
CA MET A 1 21.06 8.48 22.97
C MET A 1 19.86 7.61 22.64
N LEU A 2 20.01 6.31 22.33
CA LEU A 2 18.90 5.40 21.96
C LEU A 2 17.67 5.40 22.89
N ARG A 3 17.85 5.42 24.23
CA ARG A 3 16.72 5.45 25.17
C ARG A 3 15.93 6.77 25.19
N LYS A 4 16.58 7.90 24.90
CA LYS A 4 15.95 9.24 24.97
C LYS A 4 15.13 9.56 23.72
N ASN A 5 15.54 9.04 22.57
CA ASN A 5 14.90 9.31 21.28
C ASN A 5 14.26 8.04 20.71
N ARG A 6 13.77 7.13 21.56
CA ARG A 6 13.28 5.80 21.15
C ARG A 6 12.21 5.90 20.05
N SER A 7 11.32 6.88 20.14
CA SER A 7 10.25 7.15 19.16
C SER A 7 10.72 7.72 17.82
N ALA A 8 12.00 8.09 17.69
CA ALA A 8 12.59 8.56 16.43
C ALA A 8 13.18 7.43 15.59
N PHE A 9 13.23 6.20 16.13
CA PHE A 9 13.75 5.03 15.45
C PHE A 9 12.60 4.10 15.08
N ALA A 10 12.66 3.52 13.88
CA ALA A 10 11.73 2.46 13.48
C ALA A 10 12.03 1.21 14.32
N ILE A 11 11.22 0.97 15.35
CA ILE A 11 11.26 -0.22 16.19
C ILE A 11 10.06 -1.07 15.79
N GLY A 12 10.24 -2.38 15.60
CA GLY A 12 9.19 -3.29 15.10
C GLY A 12 7.97 -3.47 16.00
N GLU A 13 7.86 -2.72 17.09
CA GLU A 13 6.72 -2.69 18.02
C GLU A 13 5.76 -1.52 17.72
N GLU A 14 6.18 -0.53 16.93
CA GLU A 14 5.36 0.65 16.62
C GLU A 14 4.81 0.55 15.19
N PRO A 15 3.49 0.79 14.98
CA PRO A 15 2.91 0.76 13.65
C PRO A 15 3.53 1.87 12.78
N LEU A 16 3.91 1.51 11.56
CA LEU A 16 4.31 2.48 10.53
C LEU A 16 3.13 3.43 10.27
N GLY A 17 3.40 4.73 10.10
CA GLY A 17 2.37 5.69 9.67
C GLY A 17 1.57 6.40 10.77
N LYS A 18 2.07 6.49 12.01
CA LYS A 18 1.43 7.31 13.07
C LYS A 18 1.42 8.84 12.78
N ILE A 19 1.96 9.27 11.65
CA ILE A 19 1.94 10.68 11.20
C ILE A 19 0.64 10.90 10.42
N ARG A 20 -0.31 11.58 11.06
CA ARG A 20 -1.59 11.98 10.45
C ARG A 20 -1.45 13.35 9.77
N GLY A 21 -2.10 13.54 8.61
CA GLY A 21 -2.18 14.85 7.94
C GLY A 21 -1.28 15.04 6.70
N HIS A 22 -0.72 13.96 6.16
CA HIS A 22 -0.04 13.94 4.85
C HIS A 22 -0.85 13.17 3.80
N ASP A 23 -2.17 13.31 3.86
CA ASP A 23 -3.05 12.71 2.86
C ASP A 23 -2.81 13.41 1.52
N ILE A 24 -2.60 12.63 0.47
CA ILE A 24 -2.36 13.13 -0.88
C ILE A 24 -3.62 12.88 -1.69
N GLU A 25 -4.21 13.96 -2.20
CA GLU A 25 -5.25 13.87 -3.22
C GLU A 25 -4.59 13.81 -4.60
N LEU A 26 -4.85 12.73 -5.34
CA LEU A 26 -4.37 12.55 -6.71
C LEU A 26 -5.57 12.65 -7.66
N TYR A 27 -5.43 13.53 -8.66
CA TYR A 27 -6.41 13.72 -9.71
C TYR A 27 -5.85 13.19 -11.03
N LEU A 28 -6.68 12.49 -11.80
CA LEU A 28 -6.35 12.11 -13.16
C LEU A 28 -6.85 13.19 -14.12
N ASP A 29 -6.03 13.54 -15.11
CA ASP A 29 -6.41 14.48 -16.18
C ASP A 29 -7.42 13.88 -17.18
N LEU A 30 -7.91 12.66 -16.94
CA LEU A 30 -8.76 11.89 -17.84
C LEU A 30 -9.93 11.29 -17.07
N GLU A 31 -11.10 11.33 -17.70
CA GLU A 31 -12.34 10.75 -17.16
C GLU A 31 -12.52 9.29 -17.60
N ARG A 32 -13.40 8.57 -16.90
CA ARG A 32 -13.77 7.19 -17.27
C ARG A 32 -14.52 7.18 -18.60
N PRO A 33 -14.45 6.09 -19.39
CA PRO A 33 -13.79 4.82 -19.09
C PRO A 33 -12.26 4.88 -19.28
N TYR A 34 -11.53 4.33 -18.31
CA TYR A 34 -10.07 4.22 -18.40
C TYR A 34 -9.64 3.28 -19.51
N ALA A 35 -8.46 3.51 -20.08
CA ALA A 35 -7.91 2.66 -21.13
C ALA A 35 -7.84 1.19 -20.68
N PRO A 36 -8.30 0.21 -21.49
CA PRO A 36 -8.28 -1.21 -21.12
C PRO A 36 -6.89 -1.72 -20.71
N MET A 37 -5.84 -1.08 -21.24
CA MET A 37 -4.45 -1.38 -20.92
C MET A 37 -4.10 -1.18 -19.44
N LEU A 38 -4.88 -0.41 -18.68
CA LEU A 38 -4.71 -0.24 -17.23
C LEU A 38 -5.29 -1.42 -16.44
N SER A 39 -6.22 -2.18 -17.03
CA SER A 39 -6.80 -3.40 -16.45
C SER A 39 -6.02 -4.63 -16.90
N ARG A 40 -4.76 -4.76 -16.47
CA ARG A 40 -3.95 -5.95 -16.78
C ARG A 40 -4.18 -7.03 -15.72
N PRO A 41 -4.29 -8.31 -16.12
CA PRO A 41 -4.25 -9.38 -15.14
C PRO A 41 -2.89 -9.37 -14.42
N PRO A 42 -2.84 -9.76 -13.14
CA PRO A 42 -1.58 -9.88 -12.43
C PRO A 42 -0.69 -10.92 -13.12
N TYR A 43 0.61 -10.67 -13.11
CA TYR A 43 1.58 -11.61 -13.62
C TYR A 43 1.58 -12.90 -12.78
N LEU A 44 1.81 -14.05 -13.42
CA LEU A 44 1.85 -15.34 -12.74
C LEU A 44 3.15 -15.45 -11.92
N ALA A 45 3.03 -15.41 -10.60
CA ALA A 45 4.13 -15.74 -9.69
C ALA A 45 4.23 -17.26 -9.48
N CYS A 46 5.44 -17.78 -9.23
CA CYS A 46 5.59 -19.17 -8.81
C CYS A 46 5.05 -19.37 -7.37
N LEU A 47 4.75 -20.62 -7.01
CA LEU A 47 4.09 -20.93 -5.73
C LEU A 47 4.90 -20.49 -4.50
N GLU A 48 6.22 -20.64 -4.55
CA GLU A 48 7.12 -20.25 -3.46
C GLU A 48 7.13 -18.74 -3.28
N THR A 49 7.31 -17.99 -4.37
CA THR A 49 7.27 -16.53 -4.36
C THR A 49 5.91 -16.03 -3.86
N ARG A 50 4.81 -16.66 -4.27
CA ARG A 50 3.47 -16.27 -3.81
C ARG A 50 3.32 -16.38 -2.29
N LYS A 51 3.82 -17.47 -1.70
CA LYS A 51 3.76 -17.69 -0.24
C LYS A 51 4.55 -16.65 0.55
N GLU A 52 5.74 -16.28 0.08
CA GLU A 52 6.55 -15.27 0.75
C GLU A 52 5.95 -13.86 0.60
N ILE A 53 5.43 -13.53 -0.59
CA ILE A 53 4.72 -12.26 -0.81
C ILE A 53 3.47 -12.17 0.09
N GLU A 54 2.72 -13.26 0.24
CA GLU A 54 1.50 -13.29 1.05
C GLU A 54 1.77 -12.97 2.53
N LYS A 55 2.91 -13.41 3.09
CA LYS A 55 3.33 -13.03 4.45
C LYS A 55 3.47 -11.52 4.59
N HIS A 56 4.17 -10.88 3.66
CA HIS A 56 4.38 -9.44 3.69
C HIS A 56 3.11 -8.64 3.42
N ILE A 57 2.22 -9.15 2.55
CA ILE A 57 0.89 -8.54 2.37
C ILE A 57 0.11 -8.54 3.68
N ASN A 58 0.12 -9.65 4.42
CA ASN A 58 -0.56 -9.73 5.71
C ASN A 58 0.05 -8.76 6.75
N GLU A 59 1.39 -8.64 6.80
CA GLU A 59 2.05 -7.65 7.64
C GLU A 59 1.59 -6.21 7.30
N LEU A 60 1.46 -5.87 6.02
CA LEU A 60 1.00 -4.56 5.57
C LEU A 60 -0.49 -4.30 5.91
N LEU A 61 -1.32 -5.34 5.86
CA LEU A 61 -2.72 -5.26 6.28
C LEU A 61 -2.83 -5.03 7.79
N ASP A 62 -2.05 -5.74 8.59
CA ASP A 62 -2.03 -5.59 10.06
C ASP A 62 -1.53 -4.21 10.49
N MET A 63 -0.65 -3.60 9.69
CA MET A 63 -0.16 -2.23 9.90
C MET A 63 -1.11 -1.14 9.36
N ASP A 64 -2.26 -1.50 8.79
CA ASP A 64 -3.22 -0.57 8.18
C ASP A 64 -2.60 0.29 7.06
N VAL A 65 -1.57 -0.23 6.41
CA VAL A 65 -0.89 0.41 5.26
C VAL A 65 -1.62 0.08 3.96
N THR A 66 -2.20 -1.12 3.88
CA THR A 66 -3.01 -1.58 2.74
C THR A 66 -4.40 -2.01 3.22
N ARG A 67 -5.38 -1.98 2.32
CA ARG A 67 -6.74 -2.48 2.58
C ARG A 67 -7.25 -3.30 1.41
N ASN A 68 -8.14 -4.25 1.70
CA ASN A 68 -8.85 -4.98 0.66
C ASN A 68 -9.93 -4.09 0.03
N ILE A 69 -10.02 -4.14 -1.30
CA ILE A 69 -10.96 -3.37 -2.12
C ILE A 69 -11.74 -4.36 -2.97
N LEU A 70 -13.06 -4.18 -3.09
CA LEU A 70 -13.88 -5.02 -3.97
C LEU A 70 -13.63 -4.69 -5.44
N HIS A 71 -13.77 -5.67 -6.33
CA HIS A 71 -13.51 -5.51 -7.77
C HIS A 71 -14.27 -4.33 -8.42
N ASN A 72 -15.46 -3.98 -7.91
CA ASN A 72 -16.29 -2.91 -8.42
C ASN A 72 -16.37 -1.69 -7.48
N GLU A 73 -15.57 -1.64 -6.41
CA GLU A 73 -15.54 -0.49 -5.51
C GLU A 73 -14.93 0.70 -6.25
N ILE A 74 -15.68 1.80 -6.31
CA ILE A 74 -15.20 3.04 -6.88
C ILE A 74 -14.27 3.67 -5.85
N VAL A 75 -12.98 3.44 -6.01
CA VAL A 75 -11.94 4.17 -5.28
C VAL A 75 -11.53 5.36 -6.12
N GLU A 76 -11.67 6.57 -5.59
CA GLU A 76 -11.00 7.75 -6.14
C GLU A 76 -9.50 7.45 -6.06
N ILE A 77 -8.85 7.32 -7.21
CA ILE A 77 -7.56 6.66 -7.33
C ILE A 77 -6.51 7.49 -6.60
N THR A 78 -6.15 7.06 -5.40
CA THR A 78 -4.86 7.40 -4.78
C THR A 78 -4.16 6.08 -4.50
N THR A 79 -3.62 5.46 -5.53
CA THR A 79 -2.68 4.36 -5.33
C THR A 79 -1.30 4.98 -5.18
N PRO A 80 -0.75 5.17 -3.96
CA PRO A 80 0.63 5.60 -3.82
C PRO A 80 1.54 4.52 -4.37
N VAL A 81 2.30 4.86 -5.41
CA VAL A 81 3.45 4.06 -5.84
C VAL A 81 4.59 4.45 -4.92
N LEU A 82 5.01 3.54 -4.03
CA LEU A 82 6.26 3.67 -3.29
C LEU A 82 7.43 3.63 -4.29
N ILE A 83 8.13 4.76 -4.44
CA ILE A 83 9.43 4.82 -5.10
C ILE A 83 10.50 4.74 -4.01
N THR A 84 11.34 3.71 -4.07
CA THR A 84 12.65 3.67 -3.41
C THR A 84 13.72 3.45 -4.46
#